data_AF-A0AA40F3F9-F1
#
_entry.id   AF-A0AA40F3F9-F1
#
_cell.length_a   1.000
_cell.length_b   1.000
_cell.length_c   1.000
_cell.angle_alpha   90.00
_cell.angle_beta   90.00
_cell.angle_gamma   90.00
#
_symmetry.space_group_name_H-M   'P 1'
#
loop_
_entity.id
_entity.type
_entity.pdbx_description
1 polymer ?
#
loop_
_entity_poly.entity_id
_entity_poly.type
_entity_poly.pdbx_seq_one_letter_code
_entity_poly.pdbx_strand_id
1 'polypeptide(L)'
;MPHPRRPDNPVEKALFDEYYSKGDHRNPSIPPPPFYGFPADCDPSQICLDWVWSMRLDVYICNDLAWFLDYVPWRSTAPKSVLPLTVTKPSPEIAYLPVLGIGTVDLPVRLAPHLHGPAAHGILRLHHVLYIPTCPFNFMGGLDTDDYWPLNYHTVRFGNYCTIPGVAGEIVSPEDINYKLAYFDKRDDLIPGLMTLHLSGAPILPKLANSQLSTYYAGPQGQNLYPLEFRWNGKEFDRWHDVFHDDPYYDERLNTTRRRDEQRKLVGTDGEWN
;
A
#
# COMPACT_ATOMS: atom_id res chain seq x y z
N MET A 1 -3.71 -17.71 -25.93
CA MET A 1 -4.13 -17.13 -24.63
C MET A 1 -5.22 -16.10 -24.92
N PRO A 2 -6.29 -16.00 -24.11
CA PRO A 2 -7.27 -14.94 -24.27
C PRO A 2 -6.60 -13.57 -24.07
N HIS A 3 -6.91 -12.60 -24.94
CA HIS A 3 -6.43 -11.23 -24.78
C HIS A 3 -7.03 -10.62 -23.50
N PRO A 4 -6.26 -9.85 -22.70
CA PRO A 4 -6.80 -9.14 -21.56
C PRO A 4 -7.92 -8.20 -22.02
N ARG A 5 -9.01 -8.19 -21.26
CA ARG A 5 -10.18 -7.34 -21.55
C ARG A 5 -9.76 -5.88 -21.42
N ARG A 6 -10.02 -5.10 -22.47
CA ARG A 6 -9.74 -3.66 -22.49
C ARG A 6 -10.53 -2.98 -21.36
N PRO A 7 -9.92 -2.11 -20.55
CA PRO A 7 -10.62 -1.37 -19.50
C PRO A 7 -11.72 -0.47 -20.08
N ASP A 8 -12.80 -0.29 -19.32
CA ASP A 8 -13.91 0.59 -19.68
C ASP A 8 -13.65 2.05 -19.24
N ASN A 9 -12.80 2.27 -18.24
CA ASN A 9 -12.39 3.61 -17.79
C ASN A 9 -11.55 4.30 -18.88
N PRO A 10 -11.86 5.55 -19.30
CA PRO A 10 -11.16 6.24 -20.38
C PRO A 10 -9.65 6.44 -20.15
N VAL A 11 -9.23 6.66 -18.89
CA VAL A 11 -7.83 6.84 -18.53
C VAL A 11 -7.09 5.51 -18.56
N GLU A 12 -7.66 4.48 -17.95
CA GLU A 12 -7.11 3.12 -18.00
C GLU A 12 -7.08 2.58 -19.43
N LYS A 13 -8.09 2.89 -20.23
CA LYS A 13 -8.19 2.55 -21.65
C LYS A 13 -7.12 3.27 -22.45
N ALA A 14 -6.89 4.56 -22.22
CA ALA A 14 -5.82 5.31 -22.89
C ALA A 14 -4.43 4.78 -22.50
N LEU A 15 -4.22 4.44 -21.22
CA LEU A 15 -2.98 3.83 -20.74
C LEU A 15 -2.78 2.41 -21.28
N PHE A 16 -3.85 1.61 -21.33
CA PHE A 16 -3.88 0.29 -21.94
C PHE A 16 -3.55 0.40 -23.44
N ASP A 17 -4.25 1.26 -24.18
CA ASP A 17 -4.02 1.48 -25.60
C ASP A 17 -2.61 2.02 -25.89
N GLU A 18 -2.08 2.91 -25.06
CA GLU A 18 -0.72 3.43 -25.21
C GLU A 18 0.33 2.34 -24.94
N TYR A 19 0.13 1.53 -23.89
CA TYR A 19 0.98 0.40 -23.56
C TYR A 19 0.99 -0.66 -24.68
N TYR A 20 -0.19 -0.94 -25.26
CA TYR A 20 -0.40 -1.88 -26.36
C TYR A 20 -0.27 -1.26 -27.76
N SER A 21 0.17 0.00 -27.88
CA SER A 21 0.51 0.61 -29.18
C SER A 21 1.99 0.91 -29.33
N LYS A 22 2.74 0.97 -28.21
CA LYS A 22 4.19 1.23 -28.19
C LYS A 22 5.07 -0.03 -28.09
N GLY A 23 4.50 -1.21 -27.87
CA GLY A 23 5.25 -2.47 -27.84
C GLY A 23 5.37 -3.12 -29.22
N ASP A 24 6.54 -3.68 -29.54
CA ASP A 24 6.68 -4.55 -30.70
C ASP A 24 6.01 -5.91 -30.44
N HIS A 25 4.67 -5.95 -30.51
CA HIS A 25 3.86 -7.15 -30.27
C HIS A 25 4.03 -8.22 -31.35
N ARG A 26 4.88 -7.97 -32.37
CA ARG A 26 5.26 -8.95 -33.38
C ARG A 26 6.48 -9.76 -32.99
N ASN A 27 7.11 -9.47 -31.83
CA ASN A 27 8.11 -10.34 -31.26
C ASN A 27 7.44 -11.36 -30.30
N PRO A 28 7.15 -12.60 -30.74
CA PRO A 28 6.49 -13.63 -29.92
C PRO A 28 7.32 -14.11 -28.72
N SER A 29 8.54 -13.59 -28.53
CA SER A 29 9.41 -13.93 -27.39
C SER A 29 9.19 -13.06 -26.15
N ILE A 30 8.44 -11.95 -26.26
CA ILE A 30 8.09 -11.10 -25.10
C ILE A 30 6.60 -11.35 -24.77
N PRO A 31 6.27 -12.19 -23.77
CA PRO A 31 4.89 -12.34 -23.35
C PRO A 31 4.37 -10.99 -22.83
N PRO A 32 3.10 -10.63 -23.07
CA PRO A 32 2.50 -9.50 -22.39
C PRO A 32 2.73 -9.68 -20.88
N PRO A 33 2.97 -8.60 -20.11
CA PRO A 33 2.97 -8.75 -18.66
C PRO A 33 1.67 -9.46 -18.31
N PRO A 34 1.69 -10.48 -17.43
CA PRO A 34 0.45 -10.97 -16.89
C PRO A 34 -0.18 -9.76 -16.22
N PHE A 35 -1.15 -9.12 -16.89
CA PHE A 35 -2.22 -8.48 -16.16
C PHE A 35 -2.73 -9.61 -15.29
N TYR A 36 -2.40 -9.53 -14.00
CA TYR A 36 -3.04 -10.31 -12.97
C TYR A 36 -4.50 -9.88 -13.06
N GLY A 37 -5.23 -10.52 -13.97
CA GLY A 37 -6.60 -10.16 -14.27
C GLY A 37 -7.32 -10.20 -12.94
N PHE A 38 -8.09 -9.16 -12.65
CA PHE A 38 -9.11 -9.24 -11.63
C PHE A 38 -9.77 -10.62 -11.75
N PRO A 39 -9.91 -11.39 -10.67
CA PRO A 39 -10.63 -12.65 -10.72
C PRO A 39 -11.94 -12.42 -11.47
N ALA A 40 -12.30 -13.36 -12.35
CA ALA A 40 -13.37 -13.17 -13.34
C ALA A 40 -14.73 -12.75 -12.73
N ASP A 41 -14.86 -12.87 -11.40
CA ASP A 41 -16.03 -12.57 -10.60
C ASP A 41 -16.00 -11.18 -9.93
N CYS A 42 -14.98 -10.35 -10.17
CA CYS A 42 -14.93 -8.98 -9.64
C CYS A 42 -15.84 -8.05 -10.46
N ASP A 43 -16.84 -7.47 -9.81
CA ASP A 43 -17.67 -6.40 -10.37
C ASP A 43 -16.80 -5.13 -10.52
N PRO A 44 -16.59 -4.60 -11.73
CA PRO A 44 -15.71 -3.45 -11.96
C PRO A 44 -16.25 -2.15 -11.34
N SER A 45 -17.49 -2.14 -10.84
CA SER A 45 -18.03 -1.03 -10.05
C SER A 45 -17.66 -1.10 -8.56
N GLN A 46 -17.00 -2.19 -8.14
CA GLN A 46 -16.59 -2.39 -6.77
C GLN A 46 -15.12 -2.05 -6.57
N ILE A 47 -14.85 -1.37 -5.46
CA ILE A 47 -13.50 -0.93 -5.12
C ILE A 47 -12.80 -2.00 -4.27
N CYS A 48 -11.51 -2.25 -4.51
CA CYS A 48 -10.73 -3.19 -3.72
C CYS A 48 -10.77 -2.87 -2.21
N LEU A 49 -11.28 -3.81 -1.41
CA LEU A 49 -11.44 -3.70 0.05
C LEU A 49 -10.10 -3.84 0.80
N ASP A 50 -9.19 -4.67 0.29
CA ASP A 50 -8.07 -5.16 1.07
C ASP A 50 -6.95 -4.13 1.16
N TRP A 51 -6.75 -3.58 2.35
CA TRP A 51 -5.61 -2.73 2.72
C TRP A 51 -4.71 -3.48 3.69
N VAL A 52 -3.66 -4.08 3.14
CA VAL A 52 -2.77 -5.00 3.86
C VAL A 52 -1.57 -4.24 4.40
N TRP A 53 -1.31 -4.34 5.69
CA TRP A 53 -0.09 -3.79 6.26
C TRP A 53 1.11 -4.72 6.06
N SER A 54 2.28 -4.14 5.77
CA SER A 54 3.54 -4.87 5.77
C SER A 54 4.69 -3.99 6.25
N MET A 55 5.47 -4.52 7.20
CA MET A 55 6.71 -3.91 7.70
C MET A 55 7.82 -3.80 6.66
N ARG A 56 7.68 -4.42 5.48
CA ARG A 56 8.73 -4.43 4.44
C ARG A 56 8.41 -3.52 3.27
N LEU A 57 7.48 -2.58 3.46
CA LEU A 57 7.07 -1.60 2.47
C LEU A 57 7.45 -0.20 2.99
N ASP A 58 8.14 0.57 2.15
CA ASP A 58 8.44 2.00 2.41
C ASP A 58 7.33 2.94 1.93
N VAL A 59 6.40 2.45 1.10
CA VAL A 59 5.34 3.26 0.49
C VAL A 59 3.95 2.65 0.69
N TYR A 60 2.94 3.49 0.53
CA TYR A 60 1.56 3.06 0.34
C TYR A 60 1.33 2.70 -1.13
N ILE A 61 0.58 1.62 -1.39
CA ILE A 61 0.23 1.18 -2.74
C ILE A 61 -1.28 1.06 -2.82
N CYS A 62 -1.87 1.60 -3.88
CA CYS A 62 -3.27 1.43 -4.19
C CYS A 62 -3.45 0.89 -5.61
N ASN A 63 -4.37 -0.04 -5.79
CA ASN A 63 -4.63 -0.67 -7.08
C ASN A 63 -5.86 -0.13 -7.81
N ASP A 64 -6.60 0.80 -7.19
CA ASP A 64 -7.85 1.32 -7.72
C ASP A 64 -7.88 2.85 -7.62
N LEU A 65 -8.10 3.53 -8.75
CA LEU A 65 -8.15 4.99 -8.80
C LEU A 65 -9.31 5.57 -7.99
N ALA A 66 -10.37 4.79 -7.74
CA ALA A 66 -11.55 5.26 -7.02
C ALA A 66 -11.27 5.57 -5.54
N TRP A 67 -10.14 5.12 -4.99
CA TRP A 67 -9.68 5.49 -3.65
C TRP A 67 -9.06 6.89 -3.57
N PHE A 68 -8.56 7.41 -4.69
CA PHE A 68 -7.78 8.64 -4.68
C PHE A 68 -8.69 9.87 -4.57
N LEU A 69 -8.37 10.73 -3.60
CA LEU A 69 -8.93 12.07 -3.46
C LEU A 69 -8.32 13.03 -4.49
N ASP A 70 -7.00 12.95 -4.64
CA ASP A 70 -6.23 13.63 -5.67
C ASP A 70 -5.30 12.61 -6.35
N TYR A 71 -4.96 12.87 -7.61
CA TYR A 71 -4.13 11.96 -8.39
C TYR A 71 -3.30 12.74 -9.40
N VAL A 72 -2.01 12.48 -9.37
CA VAL A 72 -1.03 13.00 -10.32
C VAL A 72 -0.49 11.85 -11.15
N PRO A 73 -0.71 11.82 -12.48
CA PRO A 73 -0.06 10.86 -13.35
C PRO A 73 1.47 10.94 -13.21
N TRP A 74 2.09 9.81 -12.90
CA TRP A 74 3.52 9.71 -12.64
C TRP A 74 4.02 8.35 -13.09
N ARG A 75 4.76 8.34 -14.20
CA ARG A 75 5.31 7.10 -14.75
C ARG A 75 6.59 6.76 -14.05
N SER A 76 6.57 5.71 -13.25
CA SER A 76 7.73 5.14 -12.57
C SER A 76 7.65 3.62 -12.64
N THR A 77 8.69 2.97 -12.18
CA THR A 77 8.68 1.53 -11.91
C THR A 77 9.03 1.27 -10.46
N ALA A 78 8.55 0.15 -9.96
CA ALA A 78 8.99 -0.38 -8.68
C ALA A 78 9.48 -1.81 -8.85
N PRO A 79 10.55 -2.22 -8.17
CA PRO A 79 11.01 -3.60 -8.24
C PRO A 79 9.90 -4.53 -7.72
N LYS A 80 9.58 -5.59 -8.47
CA LYS A 80 8.66 -6.66 -8.02
C LYS A 80 9.27 -7.53 -6.91
N SER A 81 10.38 -7.09 -6.31
CA SER A 81 11.21 -7.87 -5.40
C SER A 81 10.38 -8.31 -4.20
N VAL A 82 9.93 -9.55 -4.29
CA VAL A 82 9.19 -10.32 -3.29
C VAL A 82 7.75 -9.83 -3.06
N LEU A 83 6.95 -9.78 -4.14
CA LEU A 83 5.61 -10.35 -4.07
C LEU A 83 5.73 -11.77 -4.63
N PRO A 84 5.44 -12.82 -3.85
CA PRO A 84 5.43 -14.17 -4.37
C PRO A 84 4.13 -14.39 -5.15
N LEU A 85 3.95 -13.62 -6.21
CA LEU A 85 2.93 -13.84 -7.23
C LEU A 85 3.47 -14.95 -8.14
N THR A 86 3.27 -16.18 -7.67
CA THR A 86 3.52 -17.49 -8.31
C THR A 86 4.98 -17.94 -8.42
N VAL A 87 5.24 -19.11 -7.83
CA VAL A 87 6.45 -19.93 -8.01
C VAL A 87 6.40 -20.56 -9.40
N THR A 88 6.81 -19.83 -10.44
CA THR A 88 7.16 -20.43 -11.72
C THR A 88 8.51 -19.91 -12.16
N LYS A 89 9.55 -20.50 -11.53
CA LYS A 89 10.99 -20.29 -11.74
C LYS A 89 11.47 -18.85 -11.46
N PRO A 90 12.55 -18.67 -10.68
CA PRO A 90 13.24 -17.39 -10.63
C PRO A 90 13.77 -17.09 -12.03
N SER A 91 13.08 -16.22 -12.77
CA SER A 91 13.71 -15.53 -13.89
C SER A 91 14.73 -14.56 -13.28
N PRO A 92 15.98 -14.51 -13.77
CA PRO A 92 16.98 -13.54 -13.31
C PRO A 92 16.61 -12.08 -13.67
N GLU A 93 15.52 -11.86 -14.41
CA GLU A 93 14.98 -10.52 -14.63
C GLU A 93 14.13 -10.10 -13.43
N ILE A 94 14.60 -9.10 -12.68
CA ILE A 94 13.77 -8.35 -11.73
C ILE A 94 12.64 -7.73 -12.55
N ALA A 95 11.48 -8.38 -12.57
CA ALA A 95 10.29 -7.77 -13.15
C ALA A 95 9.99 -6.49 -12.36
N TYR A 96 9.55 -5.46 -13.04
CA TYR A 96 9.14 -4.20 -12.42
C TYR A 96 7.62 -4.08 -12.48
N LEU A 97 7.02 -3.55 -11.43
CA LEU A 97 5.62 -3.15 -11.41
C LEU A 97 5.51 -1.71 -11.94
N PRO A 98 4.59 -1.44 -12.88
CA PRO A 98 4.37 -0.09 -13.37
C PRO A 98 3.67 0.75 -12.31
N VAL A 99 4.31 1.85 -11.91
CA VAL A 99 3.68 2.92 -11.13
C VAL A 99 3.13 3.92 -12.14
N LEU A 100 1.82 4.17 -12.10
CA LEU A 100 1.15 5.01 -13.09
C LEU A 100 0.81 6.41 -12.57
N GLY A 101 0.78 6.57 -11.25
CA GLY A 101 0.59 7.86 -10.60
C GLY A 101 0.77 7.81 -9.09
N ILE A 102 0.64 8.98 -8.48
CA ILE A 102 0.82 9.20 -7.05
C ILE A 102 -0.26 10.19 -6.60
N GLY A 103 -0.78 10.03 -5.39
CA GLY A 103 -1.74 10.97 -4.85
C GLY A 103 -2.11 10.71 -3.40
N THR A 104 -3.19 11.33 -2.97
CA THR A 104 -3.75 11.20 -1.62
C THR A 104 -4.97 10.30 -1.63
N VAL A 105 -5.08 9.43 -0.61
CA VAL A 105 -6.22 8.55 -0.39
C VAL A 105 -6.83 8.85 0.98
N ASP A 106 -8.16 9.03 1.01
CA ASP A 106 -8.93 9.10 2.25
C ASP A 106 -9.63 7.77 2.48
N LEU A 107 -9.26 7.08 3.56
CA LEU A 107 -9.86 5.81 3.94
C LEU A 107 -10.84 6.03 5.08
N PRO A 108 -12.15 5.80 4.87
CA PRO A 108 -13.10 5.76 5.97
C PRO A 108 -12.87 4.49 6.77
N VAL A 109 -12.44 4.66 8.01
CA VAL A 109 -11.97 3.58 8.89
C VAL A 109 -12.76 3.53 10.18
N ARG A 110 -12.73 2.38 10.83
CA ARG A 110 -13.19 2.27 12.21
C ARG A 110 -12.02 2.55 13.15
N LEU A 111 -12.25 3.41 14.13
CA LEU A 111 -11.21 3.88 15.06
C LEU A 111 -10.83 2.81 16.09
N ALA A 112 -11.82 2.03 16.55
CA ALA A 112 -11.61 0.94 17.48
C ALA A 112 -12.76 -0.09 17.41
N PRO A 113 -12.49 -1.37 17.76
CA PRO A 113 -13.48 -2.45 17.63
C PRO A 113 -14.70 -2.30 18.58
N HIS A 114 -14.50 -1.71 19.75
CA HIS A 114 -15.52 -1.57 20.80
C HIS A 114 -16.33 -0.27 20.70
N LEU A 115 -15.92 0.66 19.83
CA LEU A 115 -16.68 1.89 19.60
C LEU A 115 -17.85 1.59 18.67
N HIS A 116 -18.99 2.24 18.92
CA HIS A 116 -20.22 2.11 18.13
C HIS A 116 -20.79 3.48 17.76
N GLY A 117 -21.61 3.51 16.71
CA GLY A 117 -22.24 4.73 16.21
C GLY A 117 -21.26 5.67 15.49
N PRO A 118 -21.67 6.91 15.19
CA PRO A 118 -20.90 7.84 14.36
C PRO A 118 -19.47 8.12 14.87
N ALA A 119 -19.27 8.15 16.19
CA ALA A 119 -17.97 8.39 16.82
C ALA A 119 -16.99 7.20 16.70
N ALA A 120 -17.45 6.04 16.22
CA ALA A 120 -16.59 4.89 15.96
C ALA A 120 -15.83 4.98 14.63
N HIS A 121 -16.16 5.98 13.81
CA HIS A 121 -15.68 6.13 12.46
C HIS A 121 -14.81 7.38 12.32
N GLY A 122 -13.82 7.31 11.44
CA GLY A 122 -12.98 8.44 11.08
C GLY A 122 -12.42 8.29 9.67
N ILE A 123 -11.56 9.24 9.30
CA ILE A 123 -10.85 9.23 8.03
C ILE A 123 -9.36 9.06 8.32
N LEU A 124 -8.76 8.01 7.78
CA LEU A 124 -7.33 7.82 7.72
C LEU A 124 -6.83 8.33 6.37
N ARG A 125 -6.16 9.47 6.39
CA ARG A 125 -5.54 10.06 5.19
C ARG A 125 -4.15 9.49 4.97
N LEU A 126 -3.91 8.98 3.77
CA LEU A 126 -2.62 8.50 3.30
C LEU A 126 -2.15 9.40 2.16
N HIS A 127 -0.97 10.01 2.31
CA HIS A 127 -0.37 10.84 1.27
C HIS A 127 0.67 10.05 0.48
N HIS A 128 0.93 10.50 -0.75
CA HIS A 128 1.94 9.90 -1.64
C HIS A 128 1.75 8.41 -1.88
N VAL A 129 0.48 8.00 -2.04
CA VAL A 129 0.10 6.63 -2.35
C VAL A 129 0.41 6.34 -3.81
N LEU A 130 1.20 5.30 -4.07
CA LEU A 130 1.52 4.88 -5.43
C LEU A 130 0.33 4.14 -6.04
N TYR A 131 -0.11 4.56 -7.23
CA TYR A 131 -1.10 3.83 -8.01
C TYR A 131 -0.43 2.76 -8.87
N ILE A 132 -0.70 1.50 -8.55
CA ILE A 132 -0.19 0.31 -9.22
C ILE A 132 -1.38 -0.63 -9.49
N PRO A 133 -2.07 -0.48 -10.63
CA PRO A 133 -3.29 -1.27 -10.90
C PRO A 133 -3.04 -2.76 -11.07
N THR A 134 -1.79 -3.15 -11.39
CA THR A 134 -1.41 -4.56 -11.47
C THR A 134 -1.22 -5.21 -10.11
N CYS A 135 -1.32 -4.44 -9.02
CA CYS A 135 -1.21 -4.95 -7.67
C CYS A 135 -2.52 -5.68 -7.27
N PRO A 136 -2.44 -6.88 -6.68
CA PRO A 136 -3.64 -7.66 -6.36
C PRO A 136 -4.52 -7.06 -5.25
N PHE A 137 -3.93 -6.23 -4.39
CA PHE A 137 -4.60 -5.55 -3.28
C PHE A 137 -3.87 -4.24 -2.96
N ASN A 138 -4.46 -3.42 -2.09
CA ASN A 138 -3.82 -2.22 -1.57
C ASN A 138 -2.87 -2.61 -0.43
N PHE A 139 -1.82 -1.81 -0.26
CA PHE A 139 -0.82 -2.04 0.75
C PHE A 139 -0.55 -0.79 1.57
N MET A 140 -0.34 -1.03 2.85
CA MET A 140 0.14 -0.02 3.78
C MET A 140 1.59 -0.24 4.16
N GLY A 141 2.41 0.72 3.74
CA GLY A 141 3.78 0.97 4.18
C GLY A 141 3.89 1.07 5.69
N GLY A 142 4.97 0.51 6.23
CA GLY A 142 5.17 0.42 7.67
C GLY A 142 6.61 0.17 8.08
N LEU A 143 7.58 0.61 7.30
CA LEU A 143 8.97 0.60 7.74
C LEU A 143 9.13 1.57 8.92
N ASP A 144 9.16 0.97 10.11
CA ASP A 144 9.62 1.52 11.38
C ASP A 144 11.16 1.58 11.37
N THR A 145 11.72 2.28 10.40
CA THR A 145 13.14 2.56 10.37
C THR A 145 13.27 4.07 10.29
N ASP A 146 13.72 4.65 11.41
CA ASP A 146 14.02 6.07 11.62
C ASP A 146 14.83 6.69 10.46
N ASP A 147 15.49 5.88 9.65
CA ASP A 147 16.52 6.32 8.70
C ASP A 147 16.04 6.55 7.26
N TYR A 148 14.83 6.14 6.86
CA TYR A 148 14.58 6.03 5.41
C TYR A 148 13.28 6.56 4.83
N TRP A 149 12.31 7.12 5.56
CA TRP A 149 11.18 7.78 4.86
C TRP A 149 10.28 8.68 5.72
N PRO A 150 10.04 9.94 5.33
CA PRO A 150 9.10 10.83 6.02
C PRO A 150 7.62 10.55 5.69
N LEU A 151 7.29 9.67 4.73
CA LEU A 151 5.90 9.53 4.23
C LEU A 151 4.94 8.81 5.17
N ASN A 152 5.43 8.15 6.22
CA ASN A 152 4.57 7.46 7.18
C ASN A 152 4.11 8.45 8.26
N TYR A 153 3.00 9.14 8.00
CA TYR A 153 2.39 10.10 8.94
C TYR A 153 1.92 9.46 10.25
N HIS A 154 1.81 8.15 10.29
CA HIS A 154 1.13 7.45 11.38
C HIS A 154 2.07 6.52 12.13
N THR A 155 1.91 6.44 13.46
CA THR A 155 2.62 5.46 14.27
C THR A 155 1.79 4.18 14.31
N VAL A 156 2.37 3.09 13.83
CA VAL A 156 1.73 1.77 13.95
C VAL A 156 2.24 1.08 15.21
N ARG A 157 1.30 0.65 16.05
CA ARG A 157 1.60 -0.06 17.29
C ARG A 157 1.23 -1.51 17.16
N PHE A 158 2.27 -2.33 17.21
CA PHE A 158 2.17 -3.76 17.44
C PHE A 158 2.52 -4.02 18.89
N GLY A 159 1.86 -4.99 19.51
CA GLY A 159 2.29 -5.39 20.83
C GLY A 159 1.60 -6.62 21.35
N ASN A 160 2.24 -7.19 22.37
CA ASN A 160 1.70 -8.18 23.30
C ASN A 160 0.41 -7.71 24.06
N TYR A 161 -0.14 -6.56 23.66
CA TYR A 161 -1.23 -5.80 24.29
C TYR A 161 -2.52 -5.77 23.47
N CYS A 162 -2.60 -6.46 22.33
CA CYS A 162 -3.90 -6.82 21.76
C CYS A 162 -4.53 -7.94 22.61
N THR A 163 -4.96 -7.59 23.82
CA THR A 163 -5.84 -8.44 24.64
C THR A 163 -7.23 -8.56 24.04
N ILE A 164 -7.54 -7.73 23.04
CA ILE A 164 -8.81 -7.73 22.32
C ILE A 164 -8.74 -8.80 21.23
N PRO A 165 -9.54 -9.87 21.32
CA PRO A 165 -9.61 -10.90 20.30
C PRO A 165 -9.94 -10.28 18.93
N GLY A 166 -9.19 -10.68 17.90
CA GLY A 166 -9.42 -10.24 16.52
C GLY A 166 -8.75 -8.91 16.14
N VAL A 167 -8.03 -8.23 17.04
CA VAL A 167 -7.23 -7.05 16.70
C VAL A 167 -5.76 -7.44 16.55
N ALA A 168 -5.12 -7.01 15.47
CA ALA A 168 -3.72 -7.32 15.17
C ALA A 168 -2.76 -6.14 15.38
N GLY A 169 -3.29 -4.92 15.48
CA GLY A 169 -2.51 -3.71 15.72
C GLY A 169 -3.39 -2.47 15.64
N GLU A 170 -2.83 -1.31 16.01
CA GLU A 170 -3.52 -0.02 15.95
C GLU A 170 -2.65 1.02 15.25
N ILE A 171 -3.32 1.96 14.59
CA ILE A 171 -2.70 3.17 14.03
C ILE A 171 -3.09 4.32 14.95
N VAL A 172 -2.09 5.05 15.44
CA VAL A 172 -2.29 6.19 16.35
C VAL A 172 -1.67 7.47 15.78
N SER A 173 -2.17 8.61 16.24
CA SER A 173 -1.57 9.89 15.91
C SER A 173 -0.13 9.96 16.45
N PRO A 174 0.79 10.53 15.67
CA PRO A 174 2.16 10.80 16.10
C PRO A 174 2.21 11.92 17.17
N GLU A 175 1.24 12.83 17.19
CA GLU A 175 1.15 13.94 18.16
C GLU A 175 0.58 13.47 19.50
N ASP A 176 -0.44 12.61 19.47
CA ASP A 176 -1.02 11.98 20.65
C ASP A 176 -1.23 10.49 20.40
N ILE A 177 -0.37 9.70 21.03
CA ILE A 177 -0.38 8.25 20.95
C ILE A 177 -1.65 7.58 21.52
N ASN A 178 -2.48 8.33 22.26
CA ASN A 178 -3.76 7.86 22.76
C ASN A 178 -4.90 8.15 21.79
N TYR A 179 -4.66 9.00 20.80
CA TYR A 179 -5.61 9.32 19.75
C TYR A 179 -5.52 8.26 18.64
N LYS A 180 -6.51 7.36 18.64
CA LYS A 180 -6.59 6.25 17.68
C LYS A 180 -7.11 6.74 16.34
N LEU A 181 -6.42 6.36 15.28
CA LEU A 181 -6.78 6.70 13.90
C LEU A 181 -7.42 5.53 13.16
N ALA A 182 -6.97 4.30 13.43
CA ALA A 182 -7.55 3.09 12.89
C ALA A 182 -7.04 1.85 13.64
N TYR A 183 -7.54 0.67 13.28
CA TYR A 183 -6.98 -0.59 13.74
C TYR A 183 -6.97 -1.65 12.64
N PHE A 184 -6.16 -2.68 12.88
CA PHE A 184 -6.03 -3.84 12.01
C PHE A 184 -6.85 -5.00 12.55
N ASP A 185 -7.67 -5.60 11.70
CA ASP A 185 -8.26 -6.89 11.96
C ASP A 185 -7.20 -7.98 11.81
N LYS A 186 -7.34 -9.00 12.66
CA LYS A 186 -6.66 -10.26 12.52
C LYS A 186 -7.53 -11.18 11.66
N ARG A 187 -7.18 -11.35 10.39
CA ARG A 187 -7.90 -12.23 9.45
C ARG A 187 -7.40 -13.66 9.56
N ASP A 188 -7.52 -14.24 10.76
CA ASP A 188 -7.12 -15.62 11.04
C ASP A 188 -7.96 -16.64 10.22
N ASP A 189 -9.13 -16.22 9.72
CA ASP A 189 -10.04 -16.98 8.87
C ASP A 189 -9.60 -17.06 7.40
N LEU A 190 -8.85 -16.05 6.91
CA LEU A 190 -8.37 -16.00 5.53
C LEU A 190 -6.90 -16.39 5.45
N ILE A 191 -6.04 -15.68 6.19
CA ILE A 191 -4.60 -15.91 6.18
C ILE A 191 -4.02 -15.56 7.55
N PRO A 192 -3.57 -16.56 8.34
CA PRO A 192 -3.01 -16.33 9.66
C PRO A 192 -1.83 -15.35 9.63
N GLY A 193 -1.91 -14.32 10.48
CA GLY A 193 -0.86 -13.32 10.63
C GLY A 193 -0.92 -12.13 9.65
N LEU A 194 -1.86 -12.12 8.70
CA LEU A 194 -2.08 -10.92 7.89
C LEU A 194 -2.88 -9.87 8.65
N MET A 195 -2.42 -8.63 8.53
CA MET A 195 -3.07 -7.48 9.16
C MET A 195 -3.75 -6.66 8.07
N THR A 196 -5.07 -6.60 8.14
CA THR A 196 -5.88 -5.82 7.21
C THR A 196 -6.53 -4.66 7.93
N LEU A 197 -6.44 -3.45 7.37
CA LEU A 197 -7.10 -2.28 7.92
C LEU A 197 -8.62 -2.50 7.99
N HIS A 198 -9.23 -2.18 9.13
CA HIS A 198 -10.68 -2.22 9.25
C HIS A 198 -11.31 -0.95 8.69
N LEU A 199 -11.80 -1.04 7.45
CA LEU A 199 -12.57 0.04 6.85
C LEU A 199 -13.99 0.12 7.46
N SER A 200 -14.61 1.30 7.40
CA SER A 200 -15.98 1.50 7.86
C SER A 200 -17.00 0.67 7.08
N GLY A 201 -18.13 0.29 7.68
CA GLY A 201 -19.19 -0.39 6.94
C GLY A 201 -20.03 0.55 6.07
N ALA A 202 -20.97 -0.02 5.31
CA ALA A 202 -22.10 0.74 4.77
C ALA A 202 -22.87 1.44 5.91
N PRO A 203 -23.42 2.65 5.69
CA PRO A 203 -23.53 3.37 4.42
C PRO A 203 -22.35 4.32 4.12
N ILE A 204 -21.29 4.32 4.94
CA ILE A 204 -20.20 5.29 4.83
C ILE A 204 -19.32 5.02 3.62
N LEU A 205 -19.07 3.74 3.31
CA LEU A 205 -18.24 3.36 2.18
C LEU A 205 -19.00 3.19 0.86
N PRO A 206 -18.32 3.44 -0.27
CA PRO A 206 -18.76 2.93 -1.56
C PRO A 206 -18.88 1.40 -1.51
N LYS A 207 -19.61 0.85 -2.48
CA LYS A 207 -19.77 -0.60 -2.60
C LYS A 207 -18.38 -1.23 -2.80
N LEU A 208 -17.91 -1.96 -1.79
CA LEU A 208 -16.62 -2.62 -1.84
C LEU A 208 -16.71 -3.99 -2.51
N ALA A 209 -15.59 -4.42 -3.07
CA ALA A 209 -15.40 -5.76 -3.60
C ALA A 209 -15.26 -6.75 -2.45
N ASN A 210 -15.53 -8.02 -2.74
CA ASN A 210 -15.16 -9.09 -1.81
C ASN A 210 -13.64 -9.10 -1.64
N SER A 211 -13.17 -9.48 -0.45
CA SER A 211 -11.74 -9.68 -0.19
C SER A 211 -11.18 -10.69 -1.20
N GLN A 212 -10.07 -10.31 -1.84
CA GLN A 212 -9.34 -11.13 -2.81
C GLN A 212 -8.23 -11.94 -2.13
N LEU A 213 -8.02 -11.74 -0.82
CA LEU A 213 -6.97 -12.40 -0.05
C LEU A 213 -7.10 -13.93 -0.08
N SER A 214 -8.29 -14.50 0.02
CA SER A 214 -8.44 -15.96 -0.09
C SER A 214 -8.01 -16.49 -1.46
N THR A 215 -8.34 -15.78 -2.54
CA THR A 215 -8.05 -16.19 -3.92
C THR A 215 -6.55 -16.20 -4.22
N TYR A 216 -5.82 -15.20 -3.76
CA TYR A 216 -4.38 -15.09 -4.02
C TYR A 216 -3.53 -16.00 -3.13
N TYR A 217 -4.03 -16.39 -1.95
CA TYR A 217 -3.26 -17.14 -0.97
C TYR A 217 -3.64 -18.63 -0.86
N ALA A 218 -4.79 -19.04 -1.39
CA ALA A 218 -5.17 -20.46 -1.54
C ALA A 218 -4.42 -21.17 -2.69
N GLY A 219 -3.12 -20.91 -2.84
CA GLY A 219 -2.29 -21.60 -3.81
C GLY A 219 -2.36 -23.13 -3.61
N PRO A 220 -2.12 -23.93 -4.66
CA PRO A 220 -2.38 -25.38 -4.68
C PRO A 220 -1.62 -26.23 -3.64
N GLN A 221 -0.79 -25.64 -2.79
CA GLN A 221 0.00 -26.32 -1.76
C GLN A 221 -0.05 -25.67 -0.37
N GLY A 222 -0.95 -24.70 -0.13
CA GLY A 222 -1.09 -24.09 1.21
C GLY A 222 0.18 -23.40 1.73
N GLN A 223 1.09 -22.98 0.84
CA GLN A 223 2.27 -22.23 1.22
C GLN A 223 1.87 -20.78 1.47
N ASN A 224 1.84 -20.40 2.75
CA ASN A 224 1.68 -19.03 3.22
C ASN A 224 2.90 -18.22 2.77
N LEU A 225 2.82 -17.63 1.59
CA LEU A 225 3.93 -16.86 1.06
C LEU A 225 3.88 -15.43 1.63
N TYR A 226 4.74 -15.18 2.62
CA TYR A 226 5.12 -13.85 3.10
C TYR A 226 6.64 -13.77 3.04
N PRO A 227 7.20 -12.95 2.15
CA PRO A 227 7.24 -11.51 2.41
C PRO A 227 6.59 -10.71 1.30
N LEU A 228 5.94 -9.61 1.68
CA LEU A 228 5.51 -8.53 0.79
C LEU A 228 6.55 -7.43 0.96
N GLU A 229 7.69 -7.56 0.28
CA GLU A 229 8.70 -6.52 0.24
C GLU A 229 8.47 -5.63 -0.96
N PHE A 230 8.58 -4.33 -0.74
CA PHE A 230 8.50 -3.34 -1.79
C PHE A 230 9.34 -2.17 -1.31
N ARG A 231 10.28 -1.80 -2.15
CA ARG A 231 11.02 -0.57 -1.94
C ARG A 231 10.89 0.27 -3.18
N TRP A 232 10.29 1.44 -3.04
CA TRP A 232 10.28 2.36 -4.16
C TRP A 232 11.71 2.84 -4.40
N ASN A 233 12.11 2.94 -5.67
CA ASN A 233 13.47 3.31 -6.01
C ASN A 233 13.75 4.72 -5.48
N GLY A 234 14.77 4.88 -4.64
CA GLY A 234 15.14 6.17 -4.06
C GLY A 234 15.32 7.26 -5.12
N LYS A 235 15.85 6.94 -6.30
CA LYS A 235 15.97 7.90 -7.41
C LYS A 235 14.62 8.36 -7.98
N GLU A 236 13.64 7.47 -8.02
CA GLU A 236 12.29 7.80 -8.49
C GLU A 236 11.55 8.67 -7.47
N PHE A 237 11.83 8.43 -6.19
CA PHE A 237 11.37 9.29 -5.13
C PHE A 237 12.06 10.66 -5.14
N ASP A 238 13.38 10.73 -5.29
CA ASP A 238 14.09 12.01 -5.40
C ASP A 238 13.53 12.81 -6.58
N ARG A 239 13.28 12.15 -7.72
CA ARG A 239 12.64 12.76 -8.89
C ARG A 239 11.24 13.28 -8.59
N TRP A 240 10.44 12.54 -7.82
CA TRP A 240 9.14 13.01 -7.36
C TRP A 240 9.29 14.19 -6.41
N HIS A 241 10.19 14.07 -5.44
CA HIS A 241 10.46 15.11 -4.46
C HIS A 241 10.89 16.42 -5.11
N ASP A 242 11.82 16.40 -6.06
CA ASP A 242 12.27 17.59 -6.78
C ASP A 242 11.11 18.33 -7.48
N VAL A 243 10.10 17.60 -7.96
CA VAL A 243 8.93 18.19 -8.64
C VAL A 243 7.91 18.73 -7.64
N PHE A 244 7.79 18.13 -6.46
CA PHE A 244 6.75 18.44 -5.47
C PHE A 244 7.31 18.96 -4.13
N HIS A 245 8.55 19.46 -4.10
CA HIS A 245 9.22 19.92 -2.87
C HIS A 245 8.51 21.11 -2.19
N ASP A 246 7.69 21.85 -2.94
CA ASP A 246 6.84 22.94 -2.43
C ASP A 246 5.53 22.43 -1.78
N ASP A 247 5.31 21.12 -1.68
CA ASP A 247 4.15 20.57 -0.98
C ASP A 247 4.24 20.89 0.53
N PRO A 248 3.31 21.70 1.09
CA PRO A 248 3.38 22.15 2.47
C PRO A 248 3.33 21.00 3.49
N TYR A 249 2.80 19.84 3.11
CA TYR A 249 2.78 18.66 3.99
C TYR A 249 4.16 18.00 4.13
N TYR A 250 5.04 18.22 3.16
CA TYR A 250 6.36 17.61 3.11
C TYR A 250 7.37 18.31 4.04
N ASP A 251 7.30 19.64 4.11
CA ASP A 251 8.30 20.48 4.79
C ASP A 251 8.20 20.39 6.33
N GLU A 252 7.00 20.18 6.88
CA GLU A 252 6.75 20.14 8.33
C GLU A 252 7.46 18.95 9.02
N ARG A 253 7.62 17.82 8.32
CA ARG A 253 8.24 16.60 8.87
C ARG A 253 9.70 16.40 8.55
N LEU A 254 10.19 16.83 7.38
CA LEU A 254 11.64 16.91 7.16
C LEU A 254 12.31 17.73 8.27
N ASN A 255 11.68 18.85 8.64
CA ASN A 255 12.12 19.67 9.75
C ASN A 255 12.02 18.95 11.11
N THR A 256 11.04 18.07 11.30
CA THR A 256 10.87 17.30 12.54
C THR A 256 11.92 16.18 12.66
N THR A 257 12.18 15.43 11.58
CA THR A 257 13.26 14.42 11.53
C THR A 257 14.62 15.08 11.70
N ARG A 258 14.90 16.18 10.99
CA ARG A 258 16.14 16.95 11.12
C ARG A 258 16.35 17.48 12.55
N ARG A 259 15.30 17.99 13.21
CA ARG A 259 15.36 18.41 14.62
C ARG A 259 15.65 17.25 15.56
N ARG A 260 15.10 16.05 15.32
CA ARG A 260 15.41 14.84 16.11
C ARG A 260 16.86 14.40 15.92
N ASP A 261 17.38 14.46 14.71
CA ASP A 261 18.79 14.14 14.43
C ASP A 261 19.73 15.18 15.04
N GLU A 262 19.38 16.46 14.99
CA GLU A 262 20.09 17.53 15.69
C GLU A 262 20.05 17.33 17.21
N GLN A 263 18.90 16.95 17.79
CA GLN A 263 18.79 16.57 19.20
C GLN A 263 19.63 15.33 19.55
N ARG A 264 19.67 14.29 18.71
CA ARG A 264 20.51 13.10 18.91
C ARG A 264 22.00 13.46 18.88
N LYS A 265 22.42 14.34 17.96
CA LYS A 265 23.79 14.88 17.92
C LYS A 265 24.16 15.69 19.16
N LEU A 266 23.18 16.36 19.77
CA LEU A 266 23.34 17.12 21.02
C LEU A 266 23.38 16.24 22.28
N VAL A 267 22.75 15.06 22.25
CA VAL A 267 22.70 14.14 23.40
C VAL A 267 23.97 13.28 23.56
N GLY A 268 24.84 13.23 22.55
CA GLY A 268 26.21 12.75 22.69
C GLY A 268 26.36 11.23 22.87
N THR A 269 27.36 10.68 22.19
CA THR A 269 27.88 9.31 22.33
C THR A 269 28.67 9.13 23.63
N ASP A 270 28.12 9.56 24.77
CA ASP A 270 28.80 9.50 26.08
C ASP A 270 28.39 8.24 26.86
N GLY A 271 28.49 7.10 26.19
CA GLY A 271 28.17 5.78 26.75
C GLY A 271 29.24 4.75 26.42
N GLU A 272 30.52 5.07 26.68
CA GLU A 272 31.53 4.04 26.88
C GLU A 272 31.14 3.23 28.13
N TRP A 273 30.53 2.06 27.90
CA TRP A 273 30.33 1.06 28.94
C TRP A 273 31.68 0.46 29.32
N ASN A 274 32.26 0.95 30.43
CA ASN A 274 33.28 0.24 31.21
C ASN A 274 32.62 -0.86 32.05
#